data_AF-A0A3P6PTS3-F1
#
_entry.id   AF-A0A3P6PTS3-F1
#
_cell.length_a   1.000
_cell.length_b   1.000
_cell.length_c   1.000
_cell.angle_alpha   90.00
_cell.angle_beta   90.00
_cell.angle_gamma   90.00
#
_symmetry.space_group_name_H-M   'P 1'
#
loop_
_entity.id
_entity.type
_entity.pdbx_description
1 polymer ?
#
loop_
_entity_poly.entity_id
_entity_poly.type
_entity_poly.pdbx_seq_one_letter_code
_entity_poly.pdbx_strand_id
1 'polypeptide(L)'
;MHTICNAWAENPEMRPTFHDISKSLEQSMHDRDVDYVDHITRIMEECSAELEAQVEHMTKDLQEEKQKTETLINSMLPRCVAQDLIGGNPVPPETFTQATIYFSNIVGFSHIIAKSAGYQIFDFLNDLYSAFDTAIQMFDVYKVSYLAFWQT
;
A
#
# COMPACT_ATOMS: atom_id res chain seq x y z
N MET A 1 24.32 39.50 27.32
CA MET A 1 24.94 40.71 26.72
C MET A 1 25.79 41.50 27.74
N HIS A 2 25.33 41.73 28.97
CA HIS A 2 26.04 42.56 29.97
C HIS A 2 27.40 42.00 30.45
N THR A 3 27.58 40.67 30.44
CA THR A 3 28.82 39.99 30.87
C THR A 3 29.98 40.20 29.91
N ILE A 4 29.72 40.19 28.60
CA ILE A 4 30.73 40.41 27.55
C ILE A 4 31.22 41.87 27.59
N CYS A 5 30.31 42.83 27.77
CA CYS A 5 30.67 44.25 27.90
C CYS A 5 31.52 44.53 29.13
N ASN A 6 31.19 43.92 30.28
CA ASN A 6 31.96 44.11 31.52
C ASN A 6 33.34 43.45 31.48
N ALA A 7 33.49 42.33 30.74
CA ALA A 7 34.79 41.68 30.53
C ALA A 7 35.74 42.51 29.64
N TRP A 8 35.21 43.47 28.88
CA TRP A 8 35.96 44.38 28.00
C TRP A 8 36.19 45.79 28.58
N ALA A 9 36.05 45.97 29.89
CA ALA A 9 36.35 47.26 30.54
C ALA A 9 37.80 47.73 30.31
N GLU A 10 37.99 49.02 29.98
CA GLU A 10 39.31 49.65 29.78
C GLU A 10 40.16 49.69 31.04
N ASN A 11 39.53 49.75 32.21
CA ASN A 11 40.22 49.74 33.50
C ASN A 11 40.46 48.27 33.96
N PRO A 12 41.73 47.82 34.11
CA PRO A 12 42.06 46.44 34.44
C PRO A 12 41.47 45.94 35.78
N GLU A 13 41.28 46.83 36.76
CA GLU A 13 40.77 46.48 38.08
C GLU A 13 39.24 46.31 38.12
N MET A 14 38.54 46.82 37.11
CA MET A 14 37.08 46.71 36.98
C MET A 14 36.66 45.47 36.18
N ARG A 15 37.63 44.73 35.62
CA ARG A 15 37.35 43.51 34.86
C ARG A 15 36.94 42.40 35.83
N PRO A 16 35.77 41.76 35.64
CA PRO A 16 35.35 40.64 36.48
C PRO A 16 36.34 39.48 36.37
N THR A 17 36.52 38.75 37.47
CA THR A 17 37.41 37.58 37.50
C THR A 17 36.83 36.47 36.62
N PHE A 18 37.67 35.55 36.14
CA PHE A 18 37.21 34.40 35.38
C PHE A 18 36.10 33.61 36.10
N HIS A 19 36.19 33.51 37.43
CA HIS A 19 35.17 32.87 38.26
C HIS A 19 33.81 33.61 38.21
N ASP A 20 33.82 34.95 38.23
CA ASP A 20 32.61 35.77 38.16
C ASP A 20 31.96 35.70 36.77
N ILE A 21 32.79 35.62 35.72
CA ILE A 21 32.34 35.39 34.34
C ILE A 21 31.73 33.99 34.22
N SER A 22 32.40 32.94 34.70
CA SER A 22 31.90 31.57 34.66
C SER A 22 30.56 31.44 35.39
N LYS A 23 30.49 31.99 36.61
CA LYS A 23 29.27 31.97 37.43
C LYS A 23 28.11 32.72 36.78
N SER A 24 28.37 33.89 36.19
CA SER A 24 27.34 34.66 35.49
C SER A 24 26.92 34.00 34.17
N LEU A 25 27.85 33.34 33.48
CA LEU A 25 27.57 32.55 32.29
C LEU A 25 26.70 31.34 32.64
N GLU A 26 27.07 30.56 33.65
CA GLU A 26 26.34 29.40 34.17
C GLU A 26 24.90 29.77 34.56
N GLN A 27 24.71 30.90 35.26
CA GLN A 27 23.37 31.41 35.59
C GLN A 27 22.56 31.81 34.35
N SER A 28 23.20 32.45 33.36
CA SER A 28 22.53 32.88 32.12
C SER A 28 22.31 31.76 31.10
N MET A 29 23.02 30.64 31.26
CA MET A 29 22.95 29.46 30.40
C MET A 29 21.91 28.48 30.92
N HIS A 30 21.78 28.31 32.24
CA HIS A 30 20.79 27.39 32.82
C HIS A 30 19.35 27.75 32.42
N ASP A 31 19.03 29.04 32.35
CA ASP A 31 17.70 29.54 31.96
C ASP A 31 17.43 29.42 30.44
N ARG A 32 18.49 29.40 29.63
CA ARG A 32 18.40 29.23 28.17
C ARG A 32 18.43 27.78 27.72
N ASP A 33 19.14 26.92 28.45
CA ASP A 33 19.24 25.49 28.13
C ASP A 33 17.86 24.81 28.22
N VAL A 34 17.05 25.22 29.20
CA VAL A 34 15.65 24.76 29.32
C VAL A 34 14.79 25.22 28.13
N ASP A 35 14.91 26.48 27.70
CA ASP A 35 14.17 27.04 26.55
C ASP A 35 14.57 26.38 25.21
N TYR A 36 15.86 26.07 25.01
CA TYR A 36 16.32 25.35 23.82
C TYR A 36 15.89 23.88 23.81
N VAL A 37 15.95 23.21 24.97
CA VAL A 37 15.45 21.84 25.10
C VAL A 37 13.96 21.81 24.80
N ASP A 38 13.16 22.73 25.34
CA ASP A 38 11.72 22.85 25.06
C ASP A 38 11.43 23.16 23.58
N HIS A 39 12.27 23.98 22.94
CA HIS A 39 12.15 24.23 21.51
C HIS A 39 12.44 22.99 20.66
N ILE A 40 13.49 22.24 21.00
CA ILE A 40 13.89 21.02 20.30
C ILE A 40 12.86 19.91 20.53
N THR A 41 12.35 19.75 21.75
CA THR A 41 11.30 18.75 22.06
C THR A 41 10.02 19.05 21.29
N ARG A 42 9.59 20.32 21.23
CA ARG A 42 8.42 20.72 20.42
C ARG A 42 8.60 20.43 18.93
N ILE A 43 9.76 20.75 18.35
CA ILE A 43 10.05 20.42 16.94
C ILE A 43 10.06 18.91 16.74
N MET A 44 10.65 18.16 17.68
CA MET A 44 10.72 16.71 17.58
C MET A 44 9.35 16.05 17.68
N GLU A 45 8.45 16.56 18.53
CA GLU A 45 7.05 16.16 18.60
C GLU A 45 6.31 16.46 17.29
N GLU A 46 6.50 17.65 16.73
CA GLU A 46 5.86 18.08 15.48
C GLU A 46 6.32 17.22 14.29
N CYS A 47 7.63 16.94 14.18
CA CYS A 47 8.17 16.00 13.20
C CYS A 47 7.70 14.56 13.42
N SER A 48 7.56 14.12 14.67
CA SER A 48 7.06 12.77 14.99
C SER A 48 5.61 12.61 14.56
N ALA A 49 4.76 13.59 14.88
CA ALA A 49 3.36 13.58 14.50
C ALA A 49 3.17 13.61 12.97
N GLU A 50 3.96 14.41 12.26
CA GLU A 50 3.90 14.45 10.80
C GLU A 50 4.36 13.13 10.16
N LEU A 51 5.41 12.52 10.69
CA LEU A 51 5.88 11.22 10.22
C LEU A 51 4.85 10.12 10.51
N GLU A 52 4.23 10.11 11.69
CA GLU A 52 3.18 9.17 12.04
C GLU A 52 1.98 9.31 11.11
N ALA A 53 1.52 10.53 10.85
CA ALA A 53 0.44 10.79 9.90
C ALA A 53 0.79 10.33 8.48
N GLN A 54 2.03 10.55 8.04
CA GLN A 54 2.51 10.09 6.74
C GLN A 54 2.57 8.56 6.64
N VAL A 55 3.06 7.89 7.68
CA VAL A 55 3.11 6.42 7.76
C VAL A 55 1.70 5.85 7.78
N GLU A 56 0.78 6.44 8.54
CA GLU A 56 -0.61 6.02 8.59
C GLU A 56 -1.27 6.13 7.21
N HIS A 57 -1.09 7.26 6.52
CA HIS A 57 -1.60 7.45 5.17
C HIS A 57 -1.05 6.40 4.20
N MET A 58 0.28 6.21 4.17
CA MET A 58 0.92 5.24 3.28
C MET A 58 0.47 3.81 3.60
N THR A 59 0.34 3.47 4.88
CA THR A 59 -0.14 2.14 5.32
C THR A 59 -1.57 1.91 4.86
N LYS A 60 -2.43 2.93 4.93
CA LYS A 60 -3.80 2.87 4.45
C LYS A 60 -3.86 2.65 2.94
N ASP A 61 -3.10 3.44 2.16
CA ASP A 61 -3.05 3.29 0.70
C ASP A 61 -2.56 1.89 0.30
N LEU A 62 -1.52 1.40 0.98
CA LEU A 62 -0.98 0.07 0.76
C LEU A 62 -2.02 -1.02 1.06
N GLN A 63 -2.80 -0.85 2.15
CA GLN A 63 -3.85 -1.79 2.52
C GLN A 63 -4.99 -1.80 1.50
N GLU A 64 -5.38 -0.64 0.96
CA GLU A 64 -6.39 -0.54 -0.10
C GLU A 64 -5.94 -1.22 -1.39
N GLU A 65 -4.71 -0.99 -1.83
CA GLU A 65 -4.16 -1.63 -3.03
C GLU A 65 -3.97 -3.14 -2.84
N LYS A 66 -3.54 -3.57 -1.66
CA LYS A 66 -3.48 -4.98 -1.29
C LYS A 66 -4.86 -5.64 -1.39
N GLN A 67 -5.90 -5.01 -0.84
CA GLN A 67 -7.27 -5.54 -0.87
C GLN A 67 -7.80 -5.68 -2.31
N LYS A 68 -7.55 -4.68 -3.18
CA LYS A 68 -7.93 -4.73 -4.60
C LYS A 68 -7.23 -5.89 -5.31
N THR A 69 -5.93 -6.07 -5.05
CA THR A 69 -5.12 -7.13 -5.64
C THR A 69 -5.63 -8.51 -5.20
N GLU A 70 -5.88 -8.72 -3.91
CA GLU A 70 -6.43 -9.98 -3.39
C GLU A 70 -7.81 -10.29 -3.99
N THR A 71 -8.67 -9.28 -4.12
CA THR A 71 -10.00 -9.45 -4.73
C THR A 71 -9.90 -9.88 -6.19
N LEU A 72 -8.96 -9.31 -6.94
CA LEU A 72 -8.71 -9.66 -8.33
C LEU A 72 -8.16 -11.09 -8.48
N ILE A 73 -7.21 -11.48 -7.62
CA ILE A 73 -6.66 -12.84 -7.64
C ILE A 73 -7.76 -13.88 -7.38
N ASN A 74 -8.63 -13.61 -6.40
CA ASN A 74 -9.76 -14.48 -6.07
C ASN A 74 -10.82 -14.58 -7.19
N SER A 75 -10.91 -13.60 -8.09
CA SER A 75 -11.85 -13.67 -9.22
C SER A 75 -11.28 -14.39 -10.44
N MET A 76 -9.95 -14.50 -10.54
CA MET A 76 -9.26 -15.15 -11.66
C MET A 76 -8.90 -16.61 -11.39
N LEU A 77 -8.63 -16.97 -10.13
CA LEU A 77 -8.09 -18.27 -9.74
C LEU A 77 -9.02 -19.02 -8.77
N PRO A 78 -8.94 -20.37 -8.72
CA PRO A 78 -9.60 -21.13 -7.67
C PRO A 78 -9.11 -20.67 -6.30
N ARG A 79 -10.00 -20.68 -5.29
CA ARG A 79 -9.70 -20.16 -3.94
C ARG A 79 -8.45 -20.78 -3.30
N CYS A 80 -8.24 -22.08 -3.47
CA CYS A 80 -7.05 -22.77 -2.95
C CYS A 80 -5.76 -22.18 -3.54
N VAL A 81 -5.70 -22.08 -4.88
CA VAL A 81 -4.55 -21.52 -5.60
C VAL A 81 -4.35 -20.04 -5.26
N ALA A 82 -5.45 -19.27 -5.16
CA ALA A 82 -5.41 -17.86 -4.79
C ALA A 82 -4.80 -17.65 -3.39
N GLN A 83 -5.20 -18.46 -2.40
CA GLN A 83 -4.68 -18.38 -1.04
C GLN A 83 -3.18 -18.67 -0.98
N ASP A 84 -2.73 -19.72 -1.66
CA ASP A 84 -1.31 -20.07 -1.71
C ASP A 84 -0.49 -18.98 -2.41
N LEU A 85 -1.02 -18.42 -3.50
CA LEU A 85 -0.34 -17.34 -4.23
C LEU A 85 -0.26 -16.05 -3.41
N ILE A 86 -1.34 -15.66 -2.71
CA ILE A 86 -1.36 -14.50 -1.80
C ILE A 86 -0.40 -14.71 -0.63
N GLY A 87 -0.28 -15.94 -0.12
CA GLY A 87 0.66 -16.32 0.92
C GLY A 87 2.13 -16.37 0.48
N GLY A 88 2.41 -16.22 -0.82
CA GLY A 88 3.77 -16.36 -1.37
C GLY A 88 4.27 -17.80 -1.41
N ASN A 89 3.37 -18.77 -1.28
CA ASN A 89 3.70 -20.19 -1.34
C ASN A 89 3.87 -20.63 -2.82
N PRO A 90 4.78 -21.57 -3.10
CA PRO A 90 4.86 -22.16 -4.43
C PRO A 90 3.58 -22.95 -4.72
N VAL A 91 3.00 -22.76 -5.91
CA VAL A 91 1.83 -23.51 -6.39
C VAL A 91 2.30 -24.59 -7.37
N PRO A 92 2.57 -25.83 -6.92
CA PRO A 92 2.95 -26.91 -7.81
C PRO A 92 1.78 -27.35 -8.70
N PRO A 93 2.04 -27.94 -9.87
CA PRO A 93 1.00 -28.55 -10.69
C PRO A 93 0.24 -29.62 -9.90
N GLU A 94 -1.08 -29.51 -9.85
CA GLU A 94 -1.95 -30.47 -9.17
C GLU A 94 -2.43 -31.55 -10.14
N THR A 95 -2.46 -32.80 -9.68
CA THR A 95 -3.00 -33.94 -10.43
C THR A 95 -4.26 -34.44 -9.75
N PHE A 96 -5.35 -34.55 -10.50
CA PHE A 96 -6.63 -35.02 -10.00
C PHE A 96 -6.85 -36.48 -10.39
N THR A 97 -7.08 -37.35 -9.41
CA THR A 97 -7.41 -38.78 -9.65
C THR A 97 -8.72 -38.94 -10.43
N GLN A 98 -9.66 -38.01 -10.23
CA GLN A 98 -10.94 -37.97 -10.92
C GLN A 98 -11.31 -36.52 -11.20
N ALA A 99 -11.64 -36.22 -12.45
CA ALA A 99 -12.12 -34.92 -12.89
C ALA A 99 -13.22 -35.10 -13.93
N THR A 100 -14.20 -34.20 -13.92
CA THR A 100 -15.25 -34.12 -14.94
C THR A 100 -15.06 -32.83 -15.71
N ILE A 101 -14.83 -32.95 -17.02
CA ILE A 101 -14.63 -31.79 -17.90
C ILE A 101 -15.88 -31.60 -18.74
N TYR A 102 -16.40 -30.37 -18.77
CA TYR A 102 -17.55 -29.99 -19.58
C TYR A 102 -17.10 -29.08 -20.73
N PHE A 103 -17.37 -29.49 -21.97
CA PHE A 103 -17.14 -28.68 -23.17
C PHE A 103 -18.49 -28.21 -23.71
N SER A 104 -18.60 -26.90 -23.93
CA SER A 104 -19.77 -26.26 -24.52
C SER A 104 -19.37 -25.52 -25.79
N ASN A 105 -20.19 -25.62 -26.83
CA ASN A 105 -20.03 -24.86 -28.06
C ASN A 105 -21.38 -24.31 -28.51
N ILE A 106 -21.38 -23.10 -29.08
CA ILE A 106 -22.58 -22.49 -29.66
C ILE A 106 -22.74 -23.03 -31.07
N VAL A 107 -23.74 -23.90 -31.26
CA VAL A 107 -24.05 -24.48 -32.57
C VAL A 107 -24.45 -23.38 -33.54
N GLY A 108 -23.79 -23.33 -34.70
CA GLY A 108 -24.12 -22.36 -35.75
C GLY A 108 -23.71 -20.92 -35.44
N PHE A 109 -22.79 -20.70 -34.49
CA PHE A 109 -22.30 -19.36 -34.14
C PHE A 109 -21.88 -18.53 -35.36
N SER A 110 -21.16 -19.14 -36.32
CA SER A 110 -20.76 -18.48 -37.58
C SER A 110 -21.94 -17.96 -38.41
N HIS A 111 -23.10 -18.62 -38.35
CA HIS A 111 -24.30 -18.20 -39.07
C HIS A 111 -25.02 -17.06 -38.35
N ILE A 112 -25.01 -17.08 -37.01
CA ILE A 112 -25.57 -16.03 -36.15
C ILE A 112 -24.78 -14.74 -36.37
N ILE A 113 -23.45 -14.80 -36.27
CA ILE A 113 -22.61 -13.60 -36.45
C ILE A 113 -22.70 -13.03 -37.87
N ALA A 114 -22.90 -13.87 -38.89
CA ALA A 114 -23.02 -13.43 -40.28
C ALA A 114 -24.34 -12.66 -40.55
N LYS A 115 -25.35 -12.82 -39.69
CA LYS A 115 -26.68 -12.22 -39.84
C LYS A 115 -26.98 -11.12 -38.81
N SER A 116 -26.12 -10.94 -37.82
CA SER A 116 -26.33 -10.01 -36.70
C SER A 116 -25.38 -8.82 -36.76
N ALA A 117 -25.81 -7.70 -36.20
CA ALA A 117 -24.92 -6.56 -36.00
C ALA A 117 -23.98 -6.82 -34.82
N GLY A 118 -22.78 -6.22 -34.85
CA GLY A 118 -21.73 -6.45 -33.85
C GLY A 118 -22.19 -6.24 -32.40
N TYR A 119 -23.01 -5.21 -32.14
CA TYR A 119 -23.55 -4.96 -30.80
C TYR A 119 -24.50 -6.07 -30.31
N GLN A 120 -25.34 -6.61 -31.19
CA GLN A 120 -26.29 -7.68 -30.85
C GLN A 120 -25.57 -8.97 -30.46
N ILE A 121 -24.44 -9.26 -31.13
CA ILE A 121 -23.59 -10.41 -30.79
C ILE A 121 -22.95 -10.21 -29.42
N PHE A 122 -22.49 -8.98 -29.13
CA PHE A 122 -21.90 -8.64 -27.85
C PHE A 122 -22.91 -8.79 -26.70
N ASP A 123 -24.11 -8.23 -26.85
CA ASP A 123 -25.19 -8.35 -25.87
C ASP A 123 -25.58 -9.82 -25.64
N PHE A 124 -25.77 -10.59 -26.71
CA PHE A 124 -26.07 -12.02 -26.62
C PHE A 124 -24.99 -12.82 -25.87
N LEU A 125 -23.72 -12.59 -26.19
CA LEU A 125 -22.62 -13.27 -25.52
C LEU A 125 -22.52 -12.84 -24.05
N ASN A 126 -22.71 -11.56 -23.77
CA ASN A 126 -22.68 -11.04 -22.40
C ASN A 126 -23.75 -11.70 -21.54
N ASP A 127 -24.98 -11.81 -22.06
CA ASP A 127 -26.09 -12.48 -21.36
C ASP A 127 -25.81 -13.97 -21.14
N LEU A 128 -25.31 -14.66 -22.17
CA LEU A 128 -24.97 -16.07 -22.10
C LEU A 128 -23.86 -16.36 -21.07
N TYR A 129 -22.77 -15.60 -21.11
CA TYR A 129 -21.66 -15.75 -20.16
C TYR A 129 -22.08 -15.36 -18.75
N SER A 130 -22.91 -14.33 -18.57
CA SER A 130 -23.45 -13.96 -17.26
C SER A 130 -24.33 -15.06 -16.66
N ALA A 131 -25.15 -15.72 -17.48
CA ALA A 131 -25.95 -16.87 -17.05
C ALA A 131 -25.07 -18.06 -16.65
N PHE A 132 -24.01 -18.36 -17.43
CA PHE A 132 -23.05 -19.39 -17.07
C PHE A 132 -22.30 -19.06 -15.79
N ASP A 133 -21.79 -17.84 -15.65
CA ASP A 133 -21.03 -17.42 -14.47
C ASP A 133 -21.92 -17.48 -13.21
N THR A 134 -23.21 -17.14 -13.31
CA THR A 134 -24.18 -17.31 -12.22
C THR A 134 -24.36 -18.79 -11.86
N ALA A 135 -24.52 -19.67 -12.84
CA ALA A 135 -24.63 -21.11 -12.58
C ALA A 135 -23.35 -21.68 -11.97
N ILE A 136 -22.18 -21.27 -12.47
CA ILE A 136 -20.85 -21.68 -11.96
C ILE A 136 -20.61 -21.15 -10.55
N GLN A 137 -21.23 -20.06 -10.13
CA GLN A 137 -21.15 -19.63 -8.73
C GLN A 137 -21.99 -20.50 -7.80
N MET A 138 -23.07 -21.12 -8.29
CA MET A 138 -23.95 -21.99 -7.51
C MET A 138 -23.39 -23.40 -7.31
N PHE A 139 -22.61 -23.88 -8.28
CA PHE A 139 -21.95 -25.19 -8.22
C PHE A 139 -20.45 -24.95 -8.00
N ASP A 140 -19.77 -25.65 -7.09
CA ASP A 140 -18.33 -25.48 -6.84
C ASP A 140 -17.48 -26.02 -8.02
N VAL A 141 -17.60 -25.37 -9.19
CA VAL A 141 -16.95 -25.74 -10.45
C VAL A 141 -16.07 -24.59 -10.91
N TYR A 142 -14.94 -24.91 -11.52
CA TYR A 142 -14.00 -23.90 -12.00
C TYR A 142 -14.09 -23.71 -13.51
N LYS A 143 -14.22 -22.45 -13.94
CA LYS A 143 -14.18 -22.05 -15.35
C LYS A 143 -12.73 -21.97 -15.82
N VAL A 144 -12.32 -22.89 -16.68
CA VAL A 144 -10.99 -22.85 -17.29
C VAL A 144 -11.03 -22.00 -18.56
N SER A 145 -10.29 -20.90 -18.58
CA SER A 145 -10.09 -20.06 -19.76
C SER A 145 -8.85 -20.52 -20.51
N TYR A 146 -9.02 -21.10 -21.69
CA TYR A 146 -7.90 -21.43 -22.57
C TYR A 146 -7.73 -20.30 -23.58
N LEU A 147 -6.59 -19.60 -23.53
CA LEU A 147 -6.11 -18.91 -24.73
C LEU A 147 -5.80 -20.01 -25.74
N ALA A 148 -6.55 -20.06 -26.84
CA ALA A 148 -6.35 -21.01 -27.91
C ALA A 148 -5.00 -20.75 -28.60
N PHE A 149 -3.91 -21.22 -27.98
CA PHE A 149 -2.65 -21.49 -28.67
C PHE A 149 -2.78 -22.87 -29.33
N TRP A 150 -3.49 -22.92 -30.45
CA TRP A 150 -3.40 -24.01 -31.42
C TRP A 150 -3.07 -23.43 -32.79
N GLN A 151 -1.79 -23.06 -32.95
CA GLN A 151 -1.14 -23.15 -34.25
C GLN A 151 0.04 -24.12 -34.12
N THR A 152 -0.16 -25.34 -34.60
CA THR A 152 0.85 -26.20 -35.19
C THR A 152 0.16 -26.96 -36.30
#